data_AF-K2PT91-F1
#
_entry.id   AF-K2PT91-F1
#
_cell.length_a   1.000
_cell.length_b   1.000
_cell.length_c   1.000
_cell.angle_alpha   90.00
_cell.angle_beta   90.00
_cell.angle_gamma   90.00
#
_symmetry.space_group_name_H-M   'P 1'
#
loop_
_entity.id
_entity.type
_entity.pdbx_description
1 polymer ?
#
loop_
_entity_poly.entity_id
_entity_poly.type
_entity_poly.pdbx_seq_one_letter_code
_entity_poly.pdbx_strand_id
1 'polypeptide(L)'
;MHNVTATIGLLVGQQVGYSSSAGQCGALASYWLSVLTDKAYQFAYGMAGINAKWVPGSDCNTAWNVYTQTNWEAIGFEKIDNPSFSQLKAGDIFFISARDGLSTGHVGIIASVANVNVVTYEQNVLGAMYVQELPDSNSWSWYNGFSGVVRKKEEKPSTSGGSNNNVQLGGLQMFIQYPDGKQYIISATGKNYIETTEQSKILTQFFGKPKIVGKDVNQREVDQVLEALTGGEK
;
A
#
# COMPACT_ATOMS: atom_id res chain seq x y z
N MET A 1 2.40 13.13 -0.10
CA MET A 1 1.86 11.75 -0.18
C MET A 1 2.79 10.87 0.65
N HIS A 2 2.28 10.13 1.64
CA HIS A 2 3.13 9.30 2.50
C HIS A 2 3.57 8.03 1.75
N ASN A 3 4.86 7.69 1.82
CA ASN A 3 5.38 6.46 1.24
C ASN A 3 5.26 5.32 2.27
N VAL A 4 4.45 4.30 1.96
CA VAL A 4 4.18 3.19 2.87
C VAL A 4 5.45 2.40 3.19
N THR A 5 6.30 2.11 2.22
CA THR A 5 7.55 1.36 2.43
C THR A 5 8.53 2.14 3.29
N ALA A 6 8.68 3.44 3.05
CA ALA A 6 9.57 4.28 3.83
C ALA A 6 9.08 4.50 5.28
N THR A 7 7.80 4.26 5.56
CA THR A 7 7.19 4.45 6.89
C THR A 7 7.05 3.13 7.63
N ILE A 8 6.35 2.16 7.02
CA ILE A 8 5.99 0.89 7.61
C ILE A 8 7.08 -0.17 7.38
N GLY A 9 7.78 -0.13 6.25
CA GLY A 9 8.86 -1.08 5.98
C GLY A 9 10.00 -1.02 7.01
N LEU A 10 10.25 0.16 7.60
CA LEU A 10 11.21 0.33 8.70
C LEU A 10 10.80 -0.39 10.00
N LEU A 11 9.52 -0.76 10.12
CA LEU A 11 8.97 -1.43 11.31
C LEU A 11 8.96 -2.96 11.17
N VAL A 12 9.34 -3.52 10.02
CA VAL A 12 9.44 -4.98 9.83
C VAL A 12 10.35 -5.59 10.91
N GLY A 13 9.88 -6.67 11.53
CA GLY A 13 10.53 -7.33 12.67
C GLY A 13 10.28 -6.66 14.03
N GLN A 14 9.57 -5.54 14.08
CA GLN A 14 9.27 -4.82 15.32
C GLN A 14 7.83 -5.05 15.77
N GLN A 15 7.62 -5.04 17.08
CA GLN A 15 6.27 -5.00 17.65
C GLN A 15 5.75 -3.56 17.65
N VAL A 16 4.66 -3.33 16.92
CA VAL A 16 3.91 -2.05 16.91
C VAL A 16 2.73 -2.14 17.88
N GLY A 17 2.35 -1.03 18.46
CA GLY A 17 1.25 -0.93 19.41
C GLY A 17 1.71 -0.75 20.85
N TYR A 18 0.82 -0.16 21.66
CA TYR A 18 1.02 -0.03 23.09
C TYR A 18 -0.26 -0.33 23.87
N SER A 19 -0.13 -0.47 25.19
CA SER A 19 -1.24 -0.86 26.07
C SER A 19 -1.94 -2.13 25.56
N SER A 20 -3.28 -2.14 25.49
CA SER A 20 -4.07 -3.28 25.04
C SER A 20 -3.91 -3.63 23.55
N SER A 21 -3.26 -2.78 22.74
CA SER A 21 -3.06 -3.03 21.31
C SER A 21 -1.64 -3.50 20.96
N ALA A 22 -0.75 -3.65 21.94
CA ALA A 22 0.63 -4.10 21.71
C ALA A 22 0.67 -5.42 20.92
N GLY A 23 1.34 -5.39 19.76
CA GLY A 23 1.51 -6.55 18.89
C GLY A 23 0.25 -6.99 18.15
N GLN A 24 -0.84 -6.22 18.17
CA GLN A 24 -2.10 -6.56 17.48
C GLN A 24 -2.13 -6.03 16.03
N CYS A 25 -2.89 -6.70 15.16
CA CYS A 25 -3.08 -6.28 13.76
C CYS A 25 -3.60 -4.83 13.66
N GLY A 26 -4.59 -4.48 14.48
CA GLY A 26 -5.18 -3.15 14.53
C GLY A 26 -4.18 -2.05 14.91
N ALA A 27 -3.14 -2.35 15.70
CA ALA A 27 -2.16 -1.34 16.09
C ALA A 27 -1.31 -0.86 14.90
N LEU A 28 -0.81 -1.78 14.08
CA LEU A 28 -0.05 -1.45 12.89
C LEU A 28 -0.88 -0.60 11.92
N ALA A 29 -2.09 -1.06 11.61
CA ALA A 29 -2.98 -0.37 10.70
C ALA A 29 -3.43 1.00 11.26
N SER A 30 -3.66 1.11 12.57
CA SER A 30 -4.02 2.38 13.21
C SER A 30 -2.84 3.35 13.24
N TYR A 31 -1.60 2.89 13.43
CA TYR A 31 -0.43 3.73 13.29
C TYR A 31 -0.35 4.33 11.88
N TRP A 32 -0.56 3.51 10.85
CA TRP A 32 -0.60 3.99 9.48
C TRP A 32 -1.73 4.98 9.21
N LEU A 33 -2.93 4.73 9.72
CA LEU A 33 -4.03 5.70 9.66
C LEU A 33 -3.63 7.04 10.31
N SER A 34 -3.01 7.00 11.49
CA SER A 34 -2.54 8.20 12.16
C SER A 34 -1.50 8.93 11.31
N VAL A 35 -0.60 8.24 10.61
CA VAL A 35 0.31 8.89 9.66
C VAL A 35 -0.46 9.56 8.52
N LEU A 36 -1.40 8.85 7.87
CA LEU A 36 -2.19 9.37 6.74
C LEU A 36 -3.06 10.58 7.09
N THR A 37 -3.39 10.73 8.38
CA THR A 37 -4.25 11.79 8.90
C THR A 37 -3.49 12.84 9.70
N ASP A 38 -2.16 12.91 9.57
CA ASP A 38 -1.31 13.86 10.30
C ASP A 38 -1.55 13.82 11.82
N LYS A 39 -1.74 12.60 12.34
CA LYS A 39 -2.03 12.23 13.73
C LYS A 39 -3.39 12.74 14.23
N ALA A 40 -4.31 13.09 13.33
CA ALA A 40 -5.66 13.50 13.71
C ALA A 40 -6.51 12.32 14.20
N TYR A 41 -6.35 11.12 13.60
CA TYR A 41 -7.24 9.98 13.85
C TYR A 41 -6.53 8.65 14.16
N GLN A 42 -7.21 7.79 14.93
CA GLN A 42 -6.79 6.42 15.26
C GLN A 42 -8.02 5.51 15.49
N PHE A 43 -7.85 4.19 15.30
CA PHE A 43 -8.80 3.14 15.72
C PHE A 43 -8.17 2.05 16.61
N ALA A 44 -6.91 2.21 16.99
CA ALA A 44 -6.24 1.41 18.01
C ALA A 44 -5.04 2.19 18.56
N TYR A 45 -4.44 1.69 19.63
CA TYR A 45 -3.22 2.28 20.20
C TYR A 45 -2.00 1.87 19.37
N GLY A 46 -1.73 2.59 18.28
CA GLY A 46 -0.71 2.24 17.30
C GLY A 46 0.74 2.54 17.73
N MET A 47 1.03 3.75 18.21
CA MET A 47 2.38 4.11 18.68
C MET A 47 2.29 5.09 19.85
N ALA A 48 3.14 4.90 20.86
CA ALA A 48 3.18 5.76 22.03
C ALA A 48 3.47 7.22 21.61
N GLY A 49 2.84 8.18 22.30
CA GLY A 49 2.98 9.61 22.01
C GLY A 49 2.10 10.14 20.86
N ILE A 50 1.34 9.27 20.18
CA ILE A 50 0.25 9.71 19.30
C ILE A 50 -0.99 9.96 20.17
N ASN A 51 -1.49 11.19 20.17
CA ASN A 51 -2.72 11.58 20.87
C ASN A 51 -3.80 11.96 19.85
N ALA A 52 -4.22 10.98 19.05
CA ALA A 52 -5.20 11.15 17.99
C ALA A 52 -6.63 10.90 18.50
N LYS A 53 -7.62 11.49 17.83
CA LYS A 53 -9.03 11.24 18.13
C LYS A 53 -9.44 9.86 17.60
N TRP A 54 -10.37 9.21 18.28
CA TRP A 54 -11.00 8.02 17.72
C TRP A 54 -11.73 8.38 16.43
N VAL A 55 -11.56 7.56 15.40
CA VAL A 55 -12.32 7.71 14.15
C VAL A 55 -13.83 7.66 14.44
N PRO A 56 -14.64 8.58 13.88
CA PRO A 56 -16.07 8.63 14.12
C PRO A 56 -16.78 7.32 13.76
N GLY A 57 -17.63 6.82 14.65
CA GLY A 57 -18.43 5.61 14.44
C GLY A 57 -17.65 4.29 14.54
N SER A 58 -16.36 4.31 14.83
CA SER A 58 -15.57 3.08 14.91
C SER A 58 -15.83 2.31 16.20
N ASP A 59 -16.26 1.06 16.05
CA ASP A 59 -16.12 0.03 17.10
C ASP A 59 -14.79 -0.70 16.91
N CYS A 60 -13.89 -0.47 17.87
CA CYS A 60 -12.50 -0.92 17.81
C CYS A 60 -12.28 -2.30 18.48
N ASN A 61 -13.36 -3.03 18.80
CA ASN A 61 -13.27 -4.36 19.41
C ASN A 61 -12.71 -5.42 18.46
N THR A 62 -12.97 -5.30 17.16
CA THR A 62 -12.51 -6.24 16.14
C THR A 62 -12.08 -5.50 14.88
N ALA A 63 -11.17 -6.08 14.09
CA ALA A 63 -10.76 -5.51 12.82
C ALA A 63 -11.95 -5.36 11.85
N TRP A 64 -12.88 -6.31 11.88
CA TRP A 64 -14.06 -6.26 11.02
C TRP A 64 -15.09 -5.19 11.44
N ASN A 65 -15.23 -4.93 12.74
CA ASN A 65 -16.08 -3.84 13.23
C ASN A 65 -15.50 -2.48 12.83
N VAL A 66 -14.18 -2.31 12.92
CA VAL A 66 -13.49 -1.11 12.42
C VAL A 66 -13.82 -0.88 10.95
N TYR A 67 -13.77 -1.91 10.10
CA TYR A 67 -14.09 -1.75 8.68
C TYR A 67 -15.56 -1.35 8.44
N THR A 68 -16.49 -2.04 9.09
CA THR A 68 -17.93 -1.96 8.79
C THR A 68 -18.66 -0.80 9.46
N GLN A 69 -18.20 -0.34 10.64
CA GLN A 69 -18.92 0.67 11.43
C GLN A 69 -18.29 2.07 11.33
N THR A 70 -16.99 2.16 11.03
CA THR A 70 -16.31 3.45 10.92
C THR A 70 -16.89 4.29 9.78
N ASN A 71 -17.16 5.56 10.08
CA ASN A 71 -17.51 6.54 9.04
C ASN A 71 -16.24 7.06 8.36
N TRP A 72 -15.69 6.25 7.44
CA TRP A 72 -14.47 6.56 6.70
C TRP A 72 -14.59 7.84 5.88
N GLU A 73 -15.78 8.13 5.34
CA GLU A 73 -16.00 9.35 4.55
C GLU A 73 -15.87 10.62 5.39
N ALA A 74 -16.28 10.59 6.66
CA ALA A 74 -16.17 11.74 7.57
C ALA A 74 -14.73 12.18 7.84
N ILE A 75 -13.74 11.29 7.59
CA ILE A 75 -12.32 11.58 7.73
C ILE A 75 -11.61 11.71 6.36
N GLY A 76 -12.38 11.79 5.27
CA GLY A 76 -11.85 11.97 3.91
C GLY A 76 -11.31 10.68 3.27
N PHE A 77 -11.75 9.51 3.73
CA PHE A 77 -11.37 8.22 3.18
C PHE A 77 -12.49 7.65 2.30
N GLU A 78 -12.12 6.85 1.31
CA GLU A 78 -13.05 5.98 0.59
C GLU A 78 -12.96 4.56 1.13
N LYS A 79 -14.11 3.89 1.13
CA LYS A 79 -14.27 2.48 1.49
C LYS A 79 -14.68 1.72 0.24
N ILE A 80 -13.97 0.64 -0.06
CA ILE A 80 -14.23 -0.22 -1.20
C ILE A 80 -14.50 -1.63 -0.67
N ASP A 81 -15.70 -2.14 -0.90
CA ASP A 81 -16.12 -3.50 -0.53
C ASP A 81 -15.70 -4.49 -1.62
N ASN A 82 -15.16 -5.64 -1.20
CA ASN A 82 -14.71 -6.73 -2.09
C ASN A 82 -13.89 -6.22 -3.30
N PRO A 83 -12.77 -5.54 -3.07
CA PRO A 83 -11.99 -4.91 -4.15
C PRO A 83 -11.44 -5.96 -5.12
N SER A 84 -11.54 -5.66 -6.40
CA SER A 84 -10.77 -6.36 -7.44
C SER A 84 -9.29 -5.99 -7.36
N PHE A 85 -8.40 -6.84 -7.89
CA PHE A 85 -6.95 -6.56 -7.94
C PHE A 85 -6.61 -5.20 -8.54
N SER A 86 -7.30 -4.81 -9.63
CA SER A 86 -7.09 -3.53 -10.30
C SER A 86 -7.49 -2.32 -9.45
N GLN A 87 -8.30 -2.52 -8.40
CA GLN A 87 -8.67 -1.46 -7.49
C GLN A 87 -7.65 -1.27 -6.38
N LEU A 88 -6.80 -2.26 -6.07
CA LEU A 88 -5.83 -2.21 -4.97
C LEU A 88 -4.71 -1.22 -5.23
N LYS A 89 -4.24 -0.56 -4.18
CA LYS A 89 -3.11 0.38 -4.23
C LYS A 89 -2.18 0.18 -3.04
N ALA A 90 -0.89 0.44 -3.24
CA ALA A 90 0.05 0.56 -2.14
C ALA A 90 -0.42 1.63 -1.15
N GLY A 91 -0.34 1.32 0.15
CA GLY A 91 -0.81 2.18 1.23
C GLY A 91 -2.28 1.97 1.62
N ASP A 92 -3.04 1.13 0.92
CA ASP A 92 -4.37 0.73 1.38
C ASP A 92 -4.31 0.05 2.75
N ILE A 93 -5.26 0.39 3.62
CA ILE A 93 -5.55 -0.44 4.79
C ILE A 93 -6.57 -1.48 4.34
N PHE A 94 -6.18 -2.75 4.32
CA PHE A 94 -7.06 -3.84 3.92
C PHE A 94 -7.67 -4.53 5.13
N PHE A 95 -8.82 -5.16 4.91
CA PHE A 95 -9.56 -5.90 5.92
C PHE A 95 -10.01 -7.26 5.39
N ILE A 96 -10.01 -8.23 6.28
CA ILE A 96 -10.55 -9.58 6.08
C ILE A 96 -11.68 -9.77 7.08
N SER A 97 -12.82 -10.21 6.58
CA SER A 97 -14.03 -10.43 7.37
C SER A 97 -13.85 -11.50 8.43
N ALA A 98 -14.53 -11.28 9.56
CA ALA A 98 -14.66 -12.28 10.60
C ALA A 98 -15.36 -13.54 10.06
N ARG A 99 -14.84 -14.71 10.42
CA ARG A 99 -15.33 -16.02 10.00
C ARG A 99 -14.80 -17.12 10.93
N ASP A 100 -15.23 -18.36 10.72
CA ASP A 100 -14.69 -19.51 11.46
C ASP A 100 -13.17 -19.59 11.30
N GLY A 101 -12.45 -19.69 12.43
CA GLY A 101 -10.99 -19.64 12.46
C GLY A 101 -10.36 -18.23 12.44
N LEU A 102 -11.15 -17.17 12.23
CA LEU A 102 -10.72 -15.77 12.26
C LEU A 102 -11.84 -14.88 12.84
N SER A 103 -12.17 -15.07 14.11
CA SER A 103 -13.39 -14.50 14.72
C SER A 103 -13.43 -12.98 14.81
N THR A 104 -12.28 -12.30 14.79
CA THR A 104 -12.18 -10.83 14.84
C THR A 104 -11.94 -10.19 13.47
N GLY A 105 -11.80 -11.02 12.42
CA GLY A 105 -11.25 -10.58 11.14
C GLY A 105 -9.74 -10.30 11.23
N HIS A 106 -9.20 -9.70 10.17
CA HIS A 106 -7.80 -9.24 10.15
C HIS A 106 -7.69 -7.90 9.45
N VAL A 107 -6.66 -7.12 9.78
CA VAL A 107 -6.34 -5.85 9.14
C VAL A 107 -4.84 -5.75 8.92
N GLY A 108 -4.45 -5.23 7.77
CA GLY A 108 -3.06 -4.96 7.44
C GLY A 108 -2.95 -3.82 6.43
N ILE A 109 -1.77 -3.67 5.85
CA ILE A 109 -1.47 -2.59 4.91
C ILE A 109 -0.92 -3.21 3.63
N ILE A 110 -1.41 -2.77 2.47
CA ILE A 110 -0.83 -3.18 1.19
C ILE A 110 0.50 -2.44 1.00
N ALA A 111 1.60 -3.18 0.94
CA ALA A 111 2.94 -2.64 0.71
C ALA A 111 3.14 -2.32 -0.77
N SER A 112 2.76 -3.26 -1.65
CA SER A 112 2.82 -3.08 -3.10
C SER A 112 1.83 -3.99 -3.83
N VAL A 113 1.50 -3.60 -5.06
CA VAL A 113 0.67 -4.39 -5.98
C VAL A 113 1.40 -4.42 -7.31
N ALA A 114 1.73 -5.62 -7.79
CA ALA A 114 2.36 -5.83 -9.09
C ALA A 114 1.70 -7.05 -9.76
N ASN A 115 0.97 -6.82 -10.86
CA ASN A 115 0.11 -7.82 -11.49
C ASN A 115 -0.89 -8.42 -10.48
N VAL A 116 -0.88 -9.75 -10.33
CA VAL A 116 -1.67 -10.50 -9.35
C VAL A 116 -0.92 -10.72 -8.03
N ASN A 117 0.30 -10.18 -7.90
CA ASN A 117 1.07 -10.27 -6.67
C ASN A 117 0.80 -9.06 -5.77
N VAL A 118 0.47 -9.33 -4.52
CA VAL A 118 0.17 -8.31 -3.50
C VAL A 118 1.07 -8.57 -2.32
N VAL A 119 1.97 -7.62 -2.05
CA VAL A 119 2.82 -7.66 -0.85
C VAL A 119 2.11 -6.90 0.25
N THR A 120 2.07 -7.44 1.46
CA THR A 120 1.42 -6.80 2.62
C THR A 120 2.37 -6.60 3.78
N TYR A 121 2.09 -5.58 4.59
CA TYR A 121 2.60 -5.45 5.95
C TYR A 121 1.51 -5.85 6.95
N GLU A 122 1.79 -6.85 7.76
CA GLU A 122 0.82 -7.46 8.68
C GLU A 122 1.44 -7.67 10.05
N GLN A 123 0.60 -7.65 11.08
CA GLN A 123 1.01 -7.94 12.45
C GLN A 123 -0.05 -8.80 13.14
N ASN A 124 0.37 -9.68 14.04
CA ASN A 124 -0.46 -10.72 14.65
C ASN A 124 -1.12 -11.66 13.64
N VAL A 125 -0.52 -11.77 12.47
CA VAL A 125 -0.91 -12.75 11.47
C VAL A 125 -0.29 -14.10 11.87
N LEU A 126 -1.12 -15.14 11.97
CA LEU A 126 -0.74 -16.45 12.53
C LEU A 126 -0.09 -16.39 13.94
N GLY A 127 -0.43 -15.38 14.74
CA GLY A 127 0.09 -15.20 16.10
C GLY A 127 1.44 -14.50 16.21
N ALA A 128 2.05 -14.10 15.09
CA ALA A 128 3.31 -13.35 15.09
C ALA A 128 3.05 -11.88 15.45
N MET A 129 3.24 -11.53 16.72
CA MET A 129 2.97 -10.20 17.29
C MET A 129 3.98 -9.10 16.89
N TYR A 130 4.59 -9.20 15.72
CA TYR A 130 5.49 -8.21 15.13
C TYR A 130 5.15 -8.01 13.66
N VAL A 131 5.58 -6.88 13.09
CA VAL A 131 5.34 -6.55 11.68
C VAL A 131 6.10 -7.51 10.78
N GLN A 132 5.38 -8.12 9.84
CA GLN A 132 5.93 -8.96 8.78
C GLN A 132 5.62 -8.34 7.42
N GLU A 133 6.59 -8.38 6.53
CA GLU A 133 6.37 -8.18 5.09
C GLU A 133 6.08 -9.55 4.47
N LEU A 134 4.92 -9.69 3.82
CA LEU A 134 4.45 -10.95 3.27
C LEU A 134 4.22 -10.82 1.75
N PRO A 135 5.20 -11.26 0.92
CA PRO A 135 5.13 -11.08 -0.52
C PRO A 135 4.24 -12.09 -1.24
N ASP A 136 4.11 -13.33 -0.77
CA ASP A 136 3.44 -14.40 -1.54
C ASP A 136 2.43 -15.24 -0.72
N SER A 137 2.59 -15.30 0.60
CA SER A 137 1.71 -16.05 1.51
C SER A 137 1.27 -15.14 2.64
N ASN A 138 0.29 -14.31 2.33
CA ASN A 138 -0.28 -13.32 3.23
C ASN A 138 -1.72 -13.69 3.59
N SER A 139 -2.32 -12.96 4.53
CA SER A 139 -3.67 -13.30 5.00
C SER A 139 -4.71 -13.25 3.88
N TRP A 140 -4.54 -12.38 2.88
CA TRP A 140 -5.37 -12.36 1.69
C TRP A 140 -5.38 -13.70 0.95
N SER A 141 -4.21 -14.32 0.76
CA SER A 141 -4.09 -15.60 0.06
C SER A 141 -4.76 -16.76 0.83
N TRP A 142 -4.66 -16.78 2.15
CA TRP A 142 -5.23 -17.86 2.98
C TRP A 142 -6.74 -17.73 3.17
N TYR A 143 -7.27 -16.50 3.16
CA TYR A 143 -8.69 -16.22 3.40
C TYR A 143 -9.46 -15.90 2.11
N ASN A 144 -8.90 -16.25 0.96
CA ASN A 144 -9.53 -16.14 -0.35
C ASN A 144 -10.00 -14.72 -0.70
N GLY A 145 -9.12 -13.74 -0.49
CA GLY A 145 -9.37 -12.36 -0.89
C GLY A 145 -9.47 -11.35 0.23
N PHE A 146 -9.43 -10.07 -0.15
CA PHE A 146 -9.73 -8.97 0.76
C PHE A 146 -11.25 -8.82 0.82
N SER A 147 -11.79 -8.67 2.03
CA SER A 147 -13.21 -8.34 2.20
C SER A 147 -13.45 -6.85 2.00
N GLY A 148 -12.42 -6.03 2.18
CA GLY A 148 -12.50 -4.60 1.95
C GLY A 148 -11.17 -3.89 2.03
N VAL A 149 -11.09 -2.70 1.43
CA VAL A 149 -9.99 -1.77 1.61
C VAL A 149 -10.51 -0.38 1.92
N VAL A 150 -9.71 0.41 2.62
CA VAL A 150 -9.93 1.84 2.81
C VAL A 150 -8.66 2.61 2.50
N ARG A 151 -8.84 3.80 1.91
CA ARG A 151 -7.72 4.70 1.59
C ARG A 151 -8.15 6.15 1.67
N LYS A 152 -7.19 7.05 1.86
CA LYS A 152 -7.43 8.50 1.77
C LYS A 152 -7.87 8.83 0.33
N LYS A 153 -8.97 9.58 0.17
CA LYS A 153 -9.41 10.05 -1.15
C LYS A 153 -8.30 10.94 -1.74
N GLU A 154 -8.00 10.75 -3.02
CA GLU A 154 -7.13 11.68 -3.73
C GLU A 154 -7.80 13.05 -3.77
N GLU A 155 -7.11 14.10 -3.30
CA GLU A 155 -7.60 15.47 -3.46
C GLU A 155 -7.68 15.78 -4.96
N LYS A 156 -8.88 16.10 -5.46
CA LYS A 156 -9.01 16.63 -6.81
C LYS A 156 -8.12 17.87 -6.92
N PRO A 157 -7.24 17.98 -7.93
CA PRO A 157 -6.49 19.20 -8.14
C PRO A 157 -7.47 20.37 -8.28
N SER A 158 -7.27 21.42 -7.50
CA SER A 158 -7.94 22.70 -7.74
C SER A 158 -7.57 23.15 -9.15
N THR A 159 -8.55 23.23 -10.04
CA THR A 159 -8.37 23.70 -11.42
C THR A 159 -8.02 25.18 -11.42
N SER A 160 -6.73 25.47 -11.31
CA SER A 160 -6.10 26.72 -11.76
C SER A 160 -5.08 26.33 -12.83
N GLY A 161 -5.31 26.83 -14.04
CA GLY A 161 -4.68 26.35 -15.28
C GLY A 161 -3.15 26.29 -15.27
N GLY A 162 -2.64 25.23 -15.90
CA GLY A 162 -1.22 25.05 -16.21
C GLY A 162 -1.05 23.71 -16.94
N SER A 163 -0.45 23.77 -18.13
CA SER A 163 -0.23 22.71 -19.13
C SER A 163 -0.36 21.25 -18.69
N ASN A 164 -1.15 20.51 -19.49
CA ASN A 164 -1.26 19.06 -19.51
C ASN A 164 0.11 18.38 -19.63
N ASN A 165 0.65 17.88 -18.51
CA ASN A 165 1.62 16.80 -18.47
C ASN A 165 0.96 15.61 -17.79
N ASN A 166 -0.03 15.02 -18.45
CA ASN A 166 -0.68 13.79 -18.01
C ASN A 166 0.29 12.61 -18.21
N VAL A 167 1.17 12.37 -17.23
CA VAL A 167 1.63 11.01 -16.99
C VAL A 167 0.54 10.36 -16.14
N GLN A 168 -0.37 9.64 -16.78
CA GLN A 168 -1.43 8.89 -16.14
C GLN A 168 -0.79 7.64 -15.48
N LEU A 169 -0.48 7.74 -14.19
CA LEU A 169 0.30 6.75 -13.42
C LEU A 169 -0.55 5.53 -12.97
N GLY A 170 -1.31 4.93 -13.88
CA GLY A 170 -2.04 3.68 -13.64
C GLY A 170 -1.22 2.46 -14.07
N GLY A 171 -0.88 1.56 -13.14
CA GLY A 171 -0.28 0.24 -13.45
C GLY A 171 1.24 0.24 -13.69
N LEU A 172 2.01 1.00 -12.92
CA LEU A 172 3.47 1.09 -13.03
C LEU A 172 4.14 -0.05 -12.30
N GLN A 173 5.08 -0.74 -12.95
CA GLN A 173 5.70 -1.94 -12.39
C GLN A 173 7.20 -1.81 -12.16
N MET A 174 7.95 -1.02 -12.95
CA MET A 174 9.40 -0.87 -12.74
C MET A 174 9.99 0.49 -13.15
N PHE A 175 10.93 1.01 -12.36
CA PHE A 175 11.79 2.14 -12.67
C PHE A 175 13.25 1.68 -12.77
N ILE A 176 13.83 1.77 -13.98
CA ILE A 176 15.16 1.20 -14.29
C ILE A 176 16.06 2.18 -15.02
N GLN A 177 17.36 1.99 -14.89
CA GLN A 177 18.40 2.67 -15.64
C GLN A 177 19.24 1.65 -16.42
N TYR A 178 19.38 1.86 -17.73
CA TYR A 178 20.25 1.04 -18.56
C TYR A 178 21.71 1.50 -18.47
N PRO A 179 22.68 0.67 -18.90
CA PRO A 179 24.11 1.01 -18.84
C PRO A 179 24.49 2.29 -19.61
N ASP A 180 23.66 2.71 -20.58
CA ASP A 180 23.82 3.96 -21.32
C ASP A 180 23.40 5.21 -20.51
N GLY A 181 23.00 5.02 -19.25
CA GLY A 181 22.56 6.06 -18.34
C GLY A 181 21.10 6.47 -18.53
N LYS A 182 20.41 5.93 -19.53
CA LYS A 182 19.00 6.25 -19.80
C LYS A 182 18.07 5.59 -18.80
N GLN A 183 17.11 6.36 -18.34
CA GLN A 183 16.10 5.89 -17.39
C GLN A 183 14.77 5.63 -18.08
N TYR A 184 14.08 4.59 -17.63
CA TYR A 184 12.80 4.16 -18.19
C TYR A 184 11.84 3.77 -17.08
N ILE A 185 10.57 4.00 -17.40
CA ILE A 185 9.44 3.47 -16.67
C ILE A 185 8.84 2.33 -17.48
N ILE A 186 8.55 1.22 -16.83
CA ILE A 186 7.76 0.12 -17.40
C ILE A 186 6.40 0.11 -16.71
N SER A 187 5.34 0.29 -17.49
CA SER A 187 3.94 0.24 -17.07
C SER A 187 3.13 -0.71 -17.96
N ALA A 188 1.89 -0.99 -17.55
CA ALA A 188 0.92 -1.69 -18.39
C ALA A 188 0.66 -0.99 -19.74
N THR A 189 0.96 0.30 -19.85
CA THR A 189 0.88 1.08 -21.09
C THR A 189 2.17 1.02 -21.92
N GLY A 190 3.18 0.26 -21.48
CA GLY A 190 4.43 0.04 -22.18
C GLY A 190 5.66 0.68 -21.51
N LYS A 191 6.77 0.67 -22.26
CA LYS A 191 8.04 1.27 -21.84
C LYS A 191 8.09 2.73 -22.24
N ASN A 192 8.15 3.62 -21.26
CA ASN A 192 8.27 5.06 -21.47
C ASN A 192 9.67 5.54 -21.10
N TYR A 193 10.28 6.31 -22.01
CA TYR A 193 11.57 6.94 -21.77
C TYR A 193 11.40 8.21 -20.92
N ILE A 194 12.36 8.46 -20.03
CA ILE A 194 12.37 9.66 -19.20
C ILE A 194 13.27 10.69 -19.89
N GLU A 195 12.65 11.78 -20.32
CA GLU A 195 13.31 12.79 -21.15
C GLU A 195 13.97 13.88 -20.32
N THR A 196 13.50 14.12 -19.10
CA THR A 196 13.95 15.26 -18.28
C THR A 196 14.42 14.86 -16.89
N THR A 197 15.38 15.64 -16.37
CA THR A 197 15.88 15.50 -15.00
C THR A 197 14.76 15.70 -13.97
N GLU A 198 13.76 16.54 -14.28
CA GLU A 198 12.64 16.78 -13.36
C GLU A 198 11.70 15.57 -13.27
N GLN A 199 11.37 14.94 -14.39
CA GLN A 199 10.67 13.64 -14.39
C GLN A 199 11.47 12.59 -13.62
N SER A 200 12.79 12.52 -13.83
CA SER A 200 13.66 11.60 -13.09
C SER A 200 13.61 11.81 -11.57
N LYS A 201 13.63 13.06 -11.10
CA LYS A 201 13.48 13.40 -9.67
C LYS A 201 12.12 12.97 -9.13
N ILE A 202 11.04 13.29 -9.85
CA ILE A 202 9.68 12.92 -9.47
C ILE A 202 9.60 11.40 -9.32
N LEU A 203 10.08 10.65 -10.31
CA LEU A 203 10.07 9.19 -10.28
C LEU A 203 10.96 8.63 -9.17
N THR A 204 12.09 9.26 -8.89
CA THR A 204 12.95 8.87 -7.77
C THR A 204 12.26 9.08 -6.41
N GLN A 205 11.42 10.11 -6.28
CA GLN A 205 10.62 10.32 -5.06
C GLN A 205 9.54 9.25 -4.89
N PHE A 206 8.94 8.78 -5.98
CA PHE A 206 7.89 7.75 -5.94
C PHE A 206 8.45 6.32 -5.82
N PHE A 207 9.50 6.00 -6.56
CA PHE A 207 10.02 4.63 -6.74
C PHE A 207 11.38 4.38 -6.09
N GLY A 208 12.01 5.40 -5.51
CA GLY A 208 13.40 5.33 -5.07
C GLY A 208 14.38 5.39 -6.24
N LYS A 209 15.65 5.08 -5.98
CA LYS A 209 16.68 5.10 -7.03
C LYS A 209 16.35 4.05 -8.12
N PRO A 210 16.54 4.38 -9.41
CA PRO A 210 16.31 3.42 -10.48
C PRO A 210 17.25 2.22 -10.28
N LYS A 211 16.72 1.02 -10.49
CA LYS A 211 17.57 -0.18 -10.47
C LYS A 211 18.44 -0.21 -11.73
N ILE A 212 19.72 -0.56 -11.59
CA ILE A 212 20.65 -0.60 -12.72
C ILE A 212 20.58 -1.96 -13.41
N VAL A 213 20.19 -1.95 -14.68
CA VAL A 213 20.15 -3.15 -15.53
C VAL A 213 21.60 -3.68 -15.66
N GLY A 214 21.84 -4.89 -15.16
CA GLY A 214 23.15 -5.54 -15.13
C GLY A 214 23.86 -5.57 -13.77
N LYS A 215 23.38 -4.84 -12.76
CA LYS A 215 23.91 -4.92 -11.38
C LYS A 215 22.87 -5.37 -10.36
N ASP A 216 21.62 -4.94 -10.55
CA ASP A 216 20.53 -5.09 -9.56
C ASP A 216 19.23 -5.67 -10.15
N VAL A 217 19.22 -5.97 -11.46
CA VAL A 217 18.02 -6.46 -12.17
C VAL A 217 18.40 -7.60 -13.10
N ASN A 218 17.69 -8.72 -13.01
CA ASN A 218 17.81 -9.82 -13.97
C ASN A 218 17.07 -9.45 -15.26
N GLN A 219 17.74 -9.54 -16.41
CA GLN A 219 17.11 -9.26 -17.71
C GLN A 219 15.85 -10.10 -17.93
N ARG A 220 15.83 -11.34 -17.41
CA ARG A 220 14.66 -12.21 -17.45
C ARG A 220 13.46 -11.66 -16.68
N GLU A 221 13.69 -10.97 -15.57
CA GLU A 221 12.60 -10.31 -14.82
C GLU A 221 12.03 -9.13 -15.61
N VAL A 222 12.90 -8.35 -16.27
CA VAL A 222 12.48 -7.26 -17.16
C VAL A 222 11.63 -7.81 -18.31
N ASP A 223 12.10 -8.89 -18.94
CA ASP A 223 11.43 -9.52 -20.08
C ASP A 223 10.08 -10.13 -19.69
N GLN A 224 9.99 -10.77 -18.50
CA GLN A 224 8.74 -11.31 -17.97
C GLN A 224 7.72 -10.21 -17.65
N VAL A 225 8.16 -9.10 -17.05
CA VAL A 225 7.29 -7.95 -16.78
C VAL A 225 6.84 -7.33 -18.10
N LEU A 226 7.73 -7.21 -19.08
CA LEU A 226 7.37 -6.68 -20.40
C LEU A 226 6.36 -7.59 -21.10
N GLU A 227 6.58 -8.91 -21.11
CA GLU A 227 5.70 -9.91 -21.71
C GLU A 227 4.31 -9.93 -21.04
N ALA A 228 4.26 -9.88 -19.71
CA ALA A 228 3.01 -9.79 -18.95
C ALA A 228 2.22 -8.51 -19.25
N LEU A 229 2.90 -7.43 -19.62
CA LEU A 229 2.28 -6.13 -19.86
C LEU A 229 1.90 -5.90 -21.33
N THR A 230 2.66 -6.45 -22.27
CA THR A 230 2.37 -6.33 -23.72
C THR A 230 1.59 -7.52 -24.27
N GLY A 231 1.23 -8.50 -23.44
CA GLY A 231 0.49 -9.68 -23.87
C GLY A 231 1.28 -10.60 -24.82
N GLY A 232 2.61 -10.48 -24.84
CA GLY A 232 3.49 -11.32 -25.65
C GLY A 232 3.62 -10.96 -27.13
N GLU A 233 3.06 -9.85 -27.61
CA GLU A 233 3.32 -9.39 -28.98
C GLU A 233 4.67 -8.65 -29.06
N LYS A 234 5.59 -9.21 -29.87
CA LYS A 234 6.88 -8.63 -30.24
C LYS A 234 6.75 -7.79 -31.50
#